data_AF-A0A0N8KQT0-F1
#
_entry.id   AF-A0A0N8KQT0-F1
#
_cell.length_a   1.000
_cell.length_b   1.000
_cell.length_c   1.000
_cell.angle_alpha   90.00
_cell.angle_beta   90.00
_cell.angle_gamma   90.00
#
_symmetry.space_group_name_H-M   'P 1'
#
loop_
_entity.id
_entity.type
_entity.pdbx_description
1 polymer ?
#
loop_
_entity_poly.entity_id
_entity_poly.type
_entity_poly.pdbx_seq_one_letter_code
_entity_poly.pdbx_strand_id
1 'polypeptide(L)'
;FNGQWANFNGANFTGNVVFIDVNFNSADFTGATFSGNADFTGAKFNKVYFYNAKFNKVILNESDYTTMIGSFSPFQDTLVFNDATYIKLMKNFKDNGQFDDADVVVYKYRQIKQESKKGVSWLWDEIQRLIYGYGTKPENSLLAGLITIFLFSYSFERNSDQIRIQWDVFFKKSIRIIYKIVPSWFFDKFILLANKIPPNRIYEKFKLTLKKCLYYLTPTWDGFYYSWITFITVGYIDTKINRQRLATMVEGLLGWLILSLFIVSLANQIIKQ
;
A
#
# COMPACT_ATOMS: atom_id res chain seq x y z
N PHE A 1 1.75 39.52 -6.85
CA PHE A 1 2.59 39.99 -7.96
C PHE A 1 1.67 40.35 -9.13
N ASN A 2 1.77 41.56 -9.70
CA ASN A 2 0.93 41.96 -10.86
C ASN A 2 1.58 41.60 -12.21
N GLY A 3 2.75 40.94 -12.20
CA GLY A 3 3.39 40.41 -13.40
C GLY A 3 2.65 39.17 -13.89
N GLN A 4 2.49 39.05 -15.21
CA GLN A 4 1.81 37.89 -15.82
C GLN A 4 2.55 36.57 -15.55
N TRP A 5 3.86 36.62 -15.26
CA TRP A 5 4.72 35.48 -15.00
C TRP A 5 5.79 35.81 -13.94
N ALA A 6 6.03 34.89 -13.00
CA ALA A 6 7.15 34.93 -12.06
C ALA A 6 8.03 33.68 -12.23
N ASN A 7 9.34 33.86 -12.41
CA ASN A 7 10.26 32.74 -12.62
C ASN A 7 11.21 32.60 -11.42
N PHE A 8 11.11 31.46 -10.74
CA PHE A 8 11.95 31.02 -9.63
C PHE A 8 12.60 29.65 -9.92
N ASN A 9 12.74 29.29 -11.19
CA ASN A 9 13.31 28.02 -11.60
C ASN A 9 14.76 27.89 -11.08
N GLY A 10 15.03 26.81 -10.35
CA GLY A 10 16.32 26.56 -9.71
C GLY A 10 16.69 27.53 -8.58
N ALA A 11 15.76 28.38 -8.13
CA ALA A 11 16.05 29.35 -7.08
C ALA A 11 16.35 28.65 -5.74
N ASN A 12 17.31 29.18 -4.99
CA ASN A 12 17.66 28.67 -3.68
C ASN A 12 17.30 29.70 -2.60
N PHE A 13 16.27 29.39 -1.83
CA PHE A 13 15.82 30.17 -0.69
C PHE A 13 16.41 29.59 0.60
N THR A 14 17.40 30.28 1.17
CA THR A 14 18.14 29.82 2.34
C THR A 14 17.43 30.16 3.67
N GLY A 15 16.63 31.22 3.69
CA GLY A 15 15.82 31.64 4.84
C GLY A 15 14.37 31.19 4.76
N ASN A 16 13.56 31.61 5.74
CA ASN A 16 12.11 31.50 5.66
C ASN A 16 11.57 32.42 4.55
N VAL A 17 10.61 31.92 3.78
CA VAL A 17 9.98 32.65 2.67
C VAL A 17 8.49 32.80 2.94
N VAL A 18 7.97 33.99 2.69
CA VAL A 18 6.57 34.35 2.97
C VAL A 18 5.92 34.87 1.69
N PHE A 19 4.88 34.17 1.26
CA PHE A 19 4.02 34.47 0.10
C PHE A 19 2.54 34.48 0.51
N ILE A 20 2.24 35.09 1.66
CA ILE A 20 0.88 35.17 2.20
C ILE A 20 0.01 36.08 1.32
N ASP A 21 -1.21 35.63 1.00
CA ASP A 21 -2.19 36.32 0.14
C ASP A 21 -1.67 36.74 -1.24
N VAL A 22 -0.59 36.09 -1.70
CA VAL A 22 0.00 36.38 -3.01
C VAL A 22 -0.83 35.71 -4.10
N ASN A 23 -1.24 36.51 -5.08
CA ASN A 23 -1.78 36.00 -6.34
C ASN A 23 -0.63 35.69 -7.31
N PHE A 24 -0.49 34.42 -7.67
CA PHE A 24 0.42 33.90 -8.68
C PHE A 24 -0.37 33.57 -9.95
N ASN A 25 -0.40 34.51 -10.90
CA ASN A 25 -1.07 34.29 -12.19
C ASN A 25 -0.36 33.20 -13.03
N SER A 26 0.96 33.29 -13.15
CA SER A 26 1.81 32.22 -13.63
C SER A 26 3.11 32.24 -12.84
N ALA A 27 3.54 31.10 -12.29
CA ALA A 27 4.81 31.02 -11.58
C ALA A 27 5.54 29.69 -11.80
N ASP A 28 6.84 29.73 -12.00
CA ASP A 28 7.67 28.53 -12.13
C ASP A 28 8.64 28.40 -10.94
N PHE A 29 8.41 27.40 -10.09
CA PHE A 29 9.30 26.99 -8.99
C PHE A 29 10.01 25.66 -9.28
N THR A 30 10.11 25.27 -10.55
CA THR A 30 10.76 24.01 -10.94
C THR A 30 12.20 23.97 -10.43
N GLY A 31 12.57 22.92 -9.69
CA GLY A 31 13.90 22.75 -9.10
C GLY A 31 14.25 23.74 -7.98
N ALA A 32 13.31 24.60 -7.54
CA ALA A 32 13.55 25.53 -6.46
C ALA A 32 13.75 24.78 -5.13
N THR A 33 14.66 25.28 -4.28
CA THR A 33 14.95 24.72 -2.96
C THR A 33 14.59 25.73 -1.88
N PHE A 34 13.73 25.31 -0.95
CA PHE A 34 13.32 26.07 0.23
C PHE A 34 13.89 25.42 1.49
N SER A 35 15.01 25.96 1.97
CA SER A 35 15.71 25.43 3.15
C SER A 35 15.03 25.84 4.46
N GLY A 36 14.41 27.03 4.49
CA GLY A 36 13.54 27.49 5.57
C GLY A 36 12.08 27.09 5.38
N ASN A 37 11.22 27.62 6.24
CA ASN A 37 9.77 27.47 6.08
C ASN A 37 9.27 28.28 4.88
N ALA A 38 8.47 27.68 4.01
CA ALA A 38 7.81 28.35 2.90
C ALA A 38 6.30 28.50 3.21
N ASP A 39 5.87 29.73 3.48
CA ASP A 39 4.49 30.03 3.83
C ASP A 39 3.73 30.64 2.64
N PHE A 40 2.71 29.94 2.16
CA PHE A 40 1.80 30.39 1.09
C PHE A 40 0.36 30.48 1.58
N THR A 41 0.15 30.82 2.86
CA THR A 41 -1.20 30.95 3.43
C THR A 41 -2.03 31.96 2.63
N GLY A 42 -3.25 31.60 2.23
CA GLY A 42 -4.14 32.46 1.44
C GLY A 42 -3.68 32.73 -0.01
N ALA A 43 -2.55 32.17 -0.45
CA ALA A 43 -2.05 32.37 -1.81
C ALA A 43 -3.01 31.79 -2.86
N LYS A 44 -3.09 32.47 -4.02
CA LYS A 44 -3.88 32.02 -5.16
C LYS A 44 -2.95 31.54 -6.26
N PHE A 45 -2.99 30.26 -6.54
CA PHE A 45 -2.18 29.61 -7.57
C PHE A 45 -3.02 29.42 -8.82
N ASN A 46 -2.79 30.27 -9.83
CA ASN A 46 -3.48 30.09 -11.11
C ASN A 46 -2.81 29.01 -11.96
N LYS A 47 -1.61 29.30 -12.49
CA LYS A 47 -0.79 28.32 -13.21
C LYS A 47 0.60 28.25 -12.60
N VAL A 48 0.82 27.30 -11.69
CA VAL A 48 2.08 27.25 -10.93
C VAL A 48 2.76 25.88 -11.02
N TYR A 49 4.06 25.90 -11.24
CA TYR A 49 4.88 24.70 -11.42
C TYR A 49 5.79 24.44 -10.22
N PHE A 50 5.76 23.22 -9.68
CA PHE A 50 6.61 22.79 -8.56
C PHE A 50 7.42 21.51 -8.85
N TYR A 51 7.67 21.19 -10.12
CA TYR A 51 8.44 20.01 -10.49
C TYR A 51 9.83 20.00 -9.85
N ASN A 52 10.19 18.91 -9.17
CA ASN A 52 11.48 18.76 -8.48
C ASN A 52 11.79 19.85 -7.43
N ALA A 53 10.78 20.62 -7.00
CA ALA A 53 10.94 21.54 -5.90
C ALA A 53 11.24 20.77 -4.61
N LYS A 54 11.98 21.38 -3.70
CA LYS A 54 12.32 20.78 -2.39
C LYS A 54 11.91 21.73 -1.29
N PHE A 55 11.12 21.23 -0.35
CA PHE A 55 10.68 21.99 0.82
C PHE A 55 11.25 21.35 2.08
N ASN A 56 11.70 22.17 3.03
CA ASN A 56 11.88 21.72 4.41
C ASN A 56 10.51 21.63 5.11
N LYS A 57 9.72 22.70 5.01
CA LYS A 57 8.34 22.77 5.47
C LYS A 57 7.55 23.72 4.57
N VAL A 58 6.34 23.34 4.21
CA VAL A 58 5.44 24.20 3.43
C VAL A 58 4.09 24.35 4.13
N ILE A 59 3.53 25.56 4.07
CA ILE A 59 2.21 25.88 4.60
C ILE A 59 1.36 26.37 3.44
N LEU A 60 0.27 25.67 3.16
CA LEU A 60 -0.67 26.01 2.08
C LEU A 60 -2.08 26.27 2.62
N ASN A 61 -2.20 26.67 3.89
CA ASN A 61 -3.48 26.89 4.54
C ASN A 61 -4.30 27.96 3.78
N GLU A 62 -5.58 27.69 3.55
CA GLU A 62 -6.52 28.61 2.89
C GLU A 62 -6.18 28.98 1.44
N SER A 63 -5.07 28.48 0.90
CA SER A 63 -4.69 28.71 -0.49
C SER A 63 -5.74 28.17 -1.47
N ASP A 64 -5.74 28.73 -2.67
CA ASP A 64 -6.64 28.35 -3.75
C ASP A 64 -5.83 27.93 -4.98
N TYR A 65 -6.31 26.91 -5.68
CA TYR A 65 -5.59 26.32 -6.81
C TYR A 65 -6.56 26.15 -7.98
N THR A 66 -6.35 26.88 -9.07
CA THR A 66 -7.02 26.55 -10.33
C THR A 66 -6.20 25.55 -11.13
N THR A 67 -4.87 25.70 -11.20
CA THR A 67 -3.99 24.78 -11.92
C THR A 67 -2.58 24.77 -11.31
N MET A 68 -2.40 23.96 -10.26
CA MET A 68 -1.06 23.65 -9.74
C MET A 68 -0.52 22.41 -10.46
N ILE A 69 0.49 22.60 -11.30
CA ILE A 69 1.01 21.57 -12.20
C ILE A 69 2.33 21.04 -11.60
N GLY A 70 2.34 19.77 -11.21
CA GLY A 70 3.49 19.15 -10.54
C GLY A 70 3.14 17.81 -9.91
N SER A 71 4.12 17.09 -9.37
CA SER A 71 3.81 15.93 -8.51
C SER A 71 3.52 16.41 -7.08
N PHE A 72 2.76 15.62 -6.32
CA PHE A 72 2.58 15.83 -4.88
C PHE A 72 3.85 15.51 -4.07
N SER A 73 4.81 14.78 -4.66
CA SER A 73 6.06 14.33 -4.01
C SER A 73 6.80 15.41 -3.18
N PRO A 74 7.01 16.66 -3.67
CA PRO A 74 7.66 17.73 -2.90
C PRO A 74 6.99 18.07 -1.57
N PHE A 75 5.69 17.82 -1.46
CA PHE A 75 4.84 18.20 -0.34
C PHE A 75 4.59 17.06 0.64
N GLN A 76 4.88 15.82 0.23
CA GLN A 76 4.38 14.60 0.86
C GLN A 76 4.66 14.49 2.36
N ASP A 77 5.84 14.94 2.81
CA ASP A 77 6.29 14.84 4.20
C ASP A 77 6.53 16.21 4.85
N THR A 78 6.30 17.30 4.10
CA THR A 78 6.69 18.67 4.46
C THR A 78 5.48 19.60 4.61
N LEU A 79 4.33 19.18 4.07
CA LEU A 79 3.11 19.96 4.03
C LEU A 79 2.35 19.92 5.35
N VAL A 80 2.09 21.11 5.88
CA VAL A 80 1.14 21.30 6.98
C VAL A 80 -0.27 21.38 6.39
N PHE A 81 -1.14 20.48 6.84
CA PHE A 81 -2.52 20.36 6.36
C PHE A 81 -3.53 20.97 7.33
N ASN A 82 -4.56 21.60 6.74
CA ASN A 82 -5.87 21.71 7.35
C ASN A 82 -6.92 20.99 6.47
N ASP A 83 -8.11 20.75 7.01
CA ASP A 83 -9.16 20.00 6.32
C ASP A 83 -9.57 20.63 4.97
N ALA A 84 -9.59 21.96 4.88
CA ALA A 84 -9.98 22.68 3.66
C ALA A 84 -8.90 22.59 2.57
N THR A 85 -7.63 22.77 2.92
CA THR A 85 -6.47 22.68 2.01
C THR A 85 -6.37 21.29 1.41
N TYR A 86 -6.63 20.24 2.18
CA TYR A 86 -6.69 18.87 1.67
C TYR A 86 -7.71 18.70 0.53
N ILE A 87 -8.96 19.15 0.74
CA ILE A 87 -10.03 18.99 -0.26
C ILE A 87 -9.68 19.75 -1.54
N LYS A 88 -9.17 20.98 -1.40
CA LYS A 88 -8.76 21.80 -2.55
C LYS A 88 -7.59 21.19 -3.31
N LEU A 89 -6.58 20.70 -2.61
CA LEU A 89 -5.40 20.09 -3.23
C LEU A 89 -5.76 18.79 -3.96
N MET A 90 -6.56 17.93 -3.32
CA MET A 90 -7.11 16.72 -3.95
C MET A 90 -7.90 17.07 -5.22
N LYS A 91 -8.78 18.08 -5.13
CA LYS A 91 -9.58 18.54 -6.27
C LYS A 91 -8.67 19.03 -7.41
N ASN A 92 -7.64 19.81 -7.10
CA ASN A 92 -6.72 20.32 -8.11
C ASN A 92 -6.02 19.20 -8.90
N PHE A 93 -5.49 18.18 -8.20
CA PHE A 93 -4.88 17.03 -8.87
C PHE A 93 -5.89 16.25 -9.71
N LYS A 94 -7.13 16.07 -9.23
CA LYS A 94 -8.18 15.40 -10.00
C LYS A 94 -8.58 16.18 -11.25
N ASP A 95 -8.77 17.50 -11.12
CA ASP A 95 -9.16 18.38 -12.22
C ASP A 95 -8.05 18.46 -13.30
N ASN A 96 -6.78 18.25 -12.90
CA ASN A 96 -5.63 18.15 -13.80
C ASN A 96 -5.38 16.74 -14.38
N GLY A 97 -6.22 15.73 -14.06
CA GLY A 97 -6.03 14.34 -14.49
C GLY A 97 -4.89 13.59 -13.78
N GLN A 98 -4.35 14.15 -12.70
CA GLN A 98 -3.25 13.58 -11.91
C GLN A 98 -3.78 12.71 -10.77
N PHE A 99 -4.49 11.64 -11.13
CA PHE A 99 -5.23 10.84 -10.16
C PHE A 99 -4.33 10.09 -9.16
N ASP A 100 -3.12 9.68 -9.56
CA ASP A 100 -2.15 9.03 -8.68
C ASP A 100 -1.71 9.96 -7.54
N ASP A 101 -1.38 11.22 -7.86
CA ASP A 101 -1.02 12.23 -6.86
C ASP A 101 -2.23 12.54 -5.95
N ALA A 102 -3.44 12.63 -6.51
CA ALA A 102 -4.66 12.83 -5.73
C ALA A 102 -4.91 11.70 -4.72
N ASP A 103 -4.65 10.45 -5.10
CA ASP A 103 -4.77 9.28 -4.24
C ASP A 103 -3.72 9.27 -3.12
N VAL A 104 -2.49 9.71 -3.39
CA VAL A 104 -1.46 9.90 -2.37
C VAL A 104 -1.89 10.95 -1.34
N VAL A 105 -2.48 12.06 -1.79
CA VAL A 105 -3.01 13.11 -0.92
C VAL A 105 -4.12 12.55 -0.01
N VAL A 106 -5.08 11.80 -0.57
CA VAL A 106 -6.15 11.11 0.17
C VAL A 106 -5.59 10.17 1.22
N TYR A 107 -4.63 9.34 0.83
CA TYR A 107 -4.02 8.35 1.71
C TYR A 107 -3.28 9.01 2.89
N LYS A 108 -2.45 10.03 2.62
CA LYS A 108 -1.68 10.76 3.65
C LYS A 108 -2.59 11.49 4.63
N TYR A 109 -3.62 12.18 4.12
CA TYR A 109 -4.57 12.87 4.97
C TYR A 109 -5.29 11.93 5.96
N ARG A 110 -5.68 10.74 5.51
CA ARG A 110 -6.30 9.73 6.37
C ARG A 110 -5.34 9.22 7.45
N GLN A 111 -4.06 9.03 7.12
CA GLN A 111 -3.05 8.66 8.12
C GLN A 111 -2.88 9.73 9.20
N ILE A 112 -2.79 11.01 8.83
CA ILE A 112 -2.64 12.10 9.81
C ILE A 112 -3.88 12.19 10.72
N LYS A 113 -5.10 12.06 10.16
CA LYS A 113 -6.31 12.02 10.98
C LYS A 113 -6.34 10.82 11.94
N GLN A 114 -5.77 9.69 11.53
CA GLN A 114 -5.68 8.50 12.37
C GLN A 114 -4.80 8.73 13.61
N GLU A 115 -3.69 9.48 13.50
CA GLU A 115 -2.78 9.77 14.63
C GLU A 115 -3.50 10.48 15.80
N SER A 116 -4.54 11.26 15.49
CA SER A 116 -5.35 11.94 16.50
C SER A 116 -6.40 11.06 17.18
N LYS A 117 -6.74 9.91 16.58
CA LYS A 117 -7.81 9.02 17.04
C LYS A 117 -7.30 7.99 18.05
N LYS A 118 -8.15 7.57 18.99
CA LYS A 118 -7.84 6.56 20.02
C LYS A 118 -8.91 5.48 20.08
N GLY A 119 -8.55 4.32 20.62
CA GLY A 119 -9.47 3.20 20.89
C GLY A 119 -10.01 2.52 19.64
N VAL A 120 -11.30 2.18 19.64
CA VAL A 120 -11.97 1.41 18.57
C VAL A 120 -11.93 2.14 17.23
N SER A 121 -12.03 3.47 17.22
CA SER A 121 -11.97 4.25 15.97
C SER A 121 -10.61 4.15 15.28
N TRP A 122 -9.52 4.08 16.04
CA TRP A 122 -8.19 3.89 15.49
C TRP A 122 -8.06 2.49 14.87
N LEU A 123 -8.56 1.47 15.56
CA LEU A 123 -8.53 0.08 15.10
C LEU A 123 -9.32 -0.10 13.81
N TRP A 124 -10.48 0.55 13.71
CA TRP A 124 -11.29 0.53 12.49
C TRP A 124 -10.59 1.18 11.30
N ASP A 125 -9.89 2.30 11.49
CA ASP A 125 -9.13 2.95 10.42
C ASP A 125 -7.92 2.09 10.00
N GLU A 126 -7.25 1.43 10.96
CA GLU A 126 -6.12 0.54 10.68
C GLU A 126 -6.54 -0.69 9.87
N ILE A 127 -7.71 -1.27 10.17
CA ILE A 127 -8.30 -2.34 9.38
C ILE A 127 -8.53 -1.88 7.93
N GLN A 128 -9.11 -0.69 7.73
CA GLN A 128 -9.33 -0.15 6.39
C GLN A 128 -8.01 0.10 5.63
N ARG A 129 -7.00 0.61 6.34
CA ARG A 129 -5.65 0.84 5.79
C ARG A 129 -5.04 -0.44 5.25
N LEU A 130 -5.13 -1.53 6.03
CA LEU A 130 -4.58 -2.83 5.67
C LEU A 130 -5.39 -3.55 4.60
N ILE A 131 -6.72 -3.54 4.68
CA ILE A 131 -7.57 -4.29 3.76
C ILE A 131 -7.60 -3.63 2.39
N TYR A 132 -7.85 -2.33 2.27
CA TYR A 132 -8.06 -1.71 0.94
C TYR A 132 -7.44 -0.32 0.79
N GLY A 133 -6.55 0.05 1.72
CA GLY A 133 -5.75 1.27 1.62
C GLY A 133 -6.59 2.53 1.56
N TYR A 134 -7.69 2.60 2.31
CA TYR A 134 -8.67 3.70 2.25
C TYR A 134 -9.36 3.90 0.89
N GLY A 135 -9.32 2.88 0.01
CA GLY A 135 -9.97 2.91 -1.30
C GLY A 135 -9.09 3.43 -2.43
N THR A 136 -7.80 3.68 -2.15
CA THR A 136 -6.85 4.16 -3.14
C THR A 136 -5.84 3.11 -3.60
N LYS A 137 -5.77 1.95 -2.93
CA LYS A 137 -4.76 0.90 -3.21
C LYS A 137 -5.41 -0.48 -3.35
N PRO A 138 -5.75 -0.93 -4.57
CA PRO A 138 -6.34 -2.24 -4.78
C PRO A 138 -5.37 -3.38 -4.47
N GLU A 139 -4.05 -3.15 -4.52
CA GLU A 139 -3.06 -4.18 -4.17
C GLU A 139 -3.19 -4.62 -2.71
N ASN A 140 -3.60 -3.71 -1.82
CA ASN A 140 -3.86 -4.04 -0.41
C ASN A 140 -5.01 -5.05 -0.29
N SER A 141 -6.05 -4.94 -1.13
CA SER A 141 -7.21 -5.86 -1.11
C SER A 141 -6.82 -7.24 -1.60
N LEU A 142 -5.97 -7.31 -2.63
CA LEU A 142 -5.40 -8.58 -3.09
C LEU A 142 -4.56 -9.25 -2.01
N LEU A 143 -3.67 -8.48 -1.37
CA LEU A 143 -2.83 -8.99 -0.28
C LEU A 143 -3.66 -9.44 0.92
N ALA A 144 -4.67 -8.67 1.33
CA ALA A 144 -5.58 -9.03 2.41
C ALA A 144 -6.34 -10.33 2.10
N GLY A 145 -6.78 -10.51 0.86
CA GLY A 145 -7.41 -11.74 0.40
C GLY A 145 -6.46 -12.95 0.48
N LEU A 146 -5.25 -12.82 -0.05
CA LEU A 146 -4.22 -13.87 0.05
C LEU A 146 -3.89 -14.22 1.50
N ILE A 147 -3.68 -13.22 2.36
CA ILE A 147 -3.41 -13.43 3.79
C ILE A 147 -4.57 -14.17 4.45
N THR A 148 -5.81 -13.79 4.16
CA THR A 148 -7.01 -14.46 4.68
C THR A 148 -7.02 -15.93 4.26
N ILE A 149 -6.78 -16.21 2.98
CA ILE A 149 -6.71 -17.59 2.46
C ILE A 149 -5.64 -18.39 3.20
N PHE A 150 -4.42 -17.85 3.36
CA PHE A 150 -3.35 -18.56 4.08
C PHE A 150 -3.66 -18.80 5.56
N LEU A 151 -4.29 -17.83 6.25
CA LEU A 151 -4.67 -17.96 7.66
C LEU A 151 -5.73 -19.05 7.86
N PHE A 152 -6.78 -19.06 7.04
CA PHE A 152 -7.86 -20.05 7.14
C PHE A 152 -7.42 -21.43 6.67
N SER A 153 -6.59 -21.49 5.64
CA SER A 153 -5.94 -22.72 5.18
C SER A 153 -5.24 -23.47 6.33
N TYR A 154 -4.47 -22.76 7.17
CA TYR A 154 -3.82 -23.35 8.36
C TYR A 154 -4.83 -23.78 9.44
N SER A 155 -5.91 -23.00 9.63
CA SER A 155 -6.98 -23.30 10.58
C SER A 155 -7.71 -24.61 10.25
N PHE A 156 -7.94 -24.88 8.95
CA PHE A 156 -8.58 -26.11 8.50
C PHE A 156 -7.67 -27.32 8.64
N GLU A 157 -6.39 -27.19 8.29
CA GLU A 157 -5.42 -28.28 8.35
C GLU A 157 -5.16 -28.77 9.78
N ARG A 158 -5.05 -27.86 10.74
CA ARG A 158 -4.76 -28.20 12.15
C ARG A 158 -5.86 -29.01 12.82
N ASN A 159 -7.05 -29.08 12.21
CA ASN A 159 -8.24 -29.72 12.76
C ASN A 159 -8.78 -30.87 11.89
N SER A 160 -8.05 -31.27 10.84
CA SER A 160 -8.44 -32.38 9.94
C SER A 160 -7.49 -33.57 10.10
N ASP A 161 -7.85 -34.54 10.94
CA ASP A 161 -7.06 -35.78 11.16
C ASP A 161 -7.03 -36.74 9.94
N GLN A 162 -7.69 -36.42 8.81
CA GLN A 162 -7.88 -37.36 7.70
C GLN A 162 -7.04 -37.12 6.44
N ILE A 163 -6.27 -36.03 6.34
CA ILE A 163 -5.65 -35.64 5.06
C ILE A 163 -4.12 -35.70 5.19
N ARG A 164 -3.55 -36.91 5.13
CA ARG A 164 -2.10 -37.14 5.26
C ARG A 164 -1.44 -37.89 4.11
N ILE A 165 -2.16 -38.34 3.09
CA ILE A 165 -1.62 -39.31 2.12
C ILE A 165 -1.90 -38.89 0.68
N GLN A 166 -1.13 -37.94 0.13
CA GLN A 166 -0.89 -37.81 -1.32
C GLN A 166 0.26 -36.86 -1.71
N TRP A 167 1.15 -36.54 -0.77
CA TRP A 167 1.96 -35.32 -0.84
C TRP A 167 3.39 -35.43 -1.40
N ASP A 168 3.95 -36.64 -1.48
CA ASP A 168 5.36 -36.81 -1.89
C ASP A 168 5.62 -36.60 -3.40
N VAL A 169 4.58 -36.67 -4.24
CA VAL A 169 4.73 -36.62 -5.70
C VAL A 169 4.64 -35.19 -6.25
N PHE A 170 3.76 -34.36 -5.70
CA PHE A 170 3.48 -33.03 -6.25
C PHE A 170 4.52 -31.97 -5.85
N PHE A 171 5.05 -32.05 -4.62
CA PHE A 171 6.00 -31.07 -4.06
C PHE A 171 7.31 -31.00 -4.87
N LYS A 172 7.78 -32.13 -5.42
CA LYS A 172 8.95 -32.16 -6.32
C LYS A 172 8.73 -31.36 -7.61
N LYS A 173 7.48 -31.26 -8.10
CA LYS A 173 7.14 -30.57 -9.35
C LYS A 173 6.97 -29.07 -9.12
N SER A 174 6.32 -28.66 -8.05
CA SER A 174 6.08 -27.24 -7.72
C SER A 174 7.35 -26.51 -7.26
N ILE A 175 8.25 -27.16 -6.50
CA ILE A 175 9.57 -26.61 -6.17
C ILE A 175 10.35 -26.26 -7.45
N ARG A 176 10.25 -27.09 -8.49
CA ARG A 176 10.94 -26.88 -9.78
C ARG A 176 10.44 -25.64 -10.53
N ILE A 177 9.18 -25.25 -10.30
CA ILE A 177 8.56 -24.05 -10.88
C ILE A 177 8.96 -22.81 -10.06
N ILE A 178 8.98 -22.91 -8.72
CA ILE A 178 9.44 -21.84 -7.83
C ILE A 178 10.91 -21.48 -8.12
N TYR A 179 11.78 -22.47 -8.34
CA TYR A 179 13.18 -22.25 -8.77
C TYR A 179 13.31 -21.57 -10.15
N LYS A 180 12.26 -21.59 -10.99
CA LYS A 180 12.25 -20.87 -12.28
C LYS A 180 11.73 -19.44 -12.17
N ILE A 181 10.85 -19.16 -11.21
CA ILE A 181 10.17 -17.86 -11.05
C ILE A 181 10.95 -16.94 -10.11
N VAL A 182 11.58 -17.50 -9.07
CA VAL A 182 12.36 -16.73 -8.11
C VAL A 182 13.72 -16.39 -8.74
N PRO A 183 14.10 -15.10 -8.83
CA PRO A 183 15.36 -14.68 -9.44
C PRO A 183 16.57 -15.35 -8.78
N SER A 184 17.56 -15.79 -9.57
CA SER A 184 18.75 -16.48 -9.05
C SER A 184 19.43 -15.71 -7.92
N TRP A 185 19.49 -14.37 -8.04
CA TRP A 185 20.11 -13.48 -7.05
C TRP A 185 19.49 -13.57 -5.64
N PHE A 186 18.21 -13.94 -5.54
CA PHE A 186 17.53 -14.16 -4.26
C PHE A 186 18.12 -15.37 -3.53
N PHE A 187 18.35 -16.46 -4.27
CA PHE A 187 19.04 -17.63 -3.74
C PHE A 187 20.55 -17.40 -3.59
N ASP A 188 21.17 -16.61 -4.46
CA ASP A 188 22.60 -16.30 -4.38
C ASP A 188 22.95 -15.56 -3.08
N LYS A 189 22.05 -14.71 -2.57
CA LYS A 189 22.23 -14.05 -1.26
C LYS A 189 22.23 -15.05 -0.09
N PHE A 190 21.42 -16.12 -0.19
CA PHE A 190 21.42 -17.23 0.76
C PHE A 190 22.61 -18.17 0.56
N ILE A 191 23.03 -18.41 -0.69
CA ILE A 191 24.19 -19.24 -1.04
C ILE A 191 25.49 -18.54 -0.63
N LEU A 192 25.61 -17.21 -0.73
CA LEU A 192 26.75 -16.43 -0.22
C LEU A 192 26.84 -16.46 1.31
N LEU A 193 25.69 -16.37 2.00
CA LEU A 193 25.60 -16.58 3.44
C LEU A 193 25.97 -18.01 3.85
N ALA A 194 25.61 -19.00 3.02
CA ALA A 194 25.94 -20.40 3.24
C ALA A 194 27.39 -20.75 2.90
N ASN A 195 27.99 -20.15 1.87
CA ASN A 195 29.35 -20.41 1.39
C ASN A 195 30.43 -19.76 2.27
N LYS A 196 30.07 -18.83 3.15
CA LYS A 196 30.97 -18.30 4.19
C LYS A 196 31.20 -19.29 5.35
N ILE A 197 30.47 -20.41 5.36
CA ILE A 197 30.52 -21.45 6.37
C ILE A 197 30.96 -22.74 5.66
N PRO A 198 31.99 -23.48 6.14
CA PRO A 198 32.49 -24.65 5.44
C PRO A 198 31.39 -25.71 5.26
N PRO A 199 31.46 -26.56 4.21
CA PRO A 199 30.48 -27.59 3.91
C PRO A 199 30.57 -28.72 4.93
N ASN A 200 30.11 -28.45 6.14
CA ASN A 200 30.09 -29.38 7.24
C ASN A 200 28.64 -29.78 7.55
N ARG A 201 28.44 -30.86 8.31
CA ARG A 201 27.15 -31.42 8.76
C ARG A 201 26.08 -30.39 9.14
N ILE A 202 26.49 -29.19 9.57
CA ILE A 202 25.66 -28.04 9.92
C ILE A 202 24.87 -27.50 8.72
N TYR A 203 25.42 -27.43 7.50
CA TYR A 203 24.69 -26.96 6.31
C TYR A 203 23.56 -27.91 5.91
N GLU A 204 23.83 -29.22 5.87
CA GLU A 204 22.79 -30.22 5.60
C GLU A 204 21.75 -30.28 6.73
N LYS A 205 22.16 -30.13 7.99
CA LYS A 205 21.24 -30.05 9.13
C LYS A 205 20.40 -28.78 9.09
N PHE A 206 20.97 -27.64 8.71
CA PHE A 206 20.26 -26.37 8.52
C PHE A 206 19.27 -26.47 7.37
N LYS A 207 19.67 -26.99 6.21
CA LYS A 207 18.80 -27.25 5.05
C LYS A 207 17.66 -28.21 5.39
N LEU A 208 17.92 -29.26 6.16
CA LEU A 208 16.89 -30.19 6.64
C LEU A 208 15.94 -29.51 7.65
N THR A 209 16.48 -28.67 8.54
CA THR A 209 15.70 -27.89 9.50
C THR A 209 14.85 -26.84 8.80
N LEU A 210 15.41 -26.16 7.80
CA LEU A 210 14.72 -25.20 6.94
C LEU A 210 13.62 -25.89 6.13
N LYS A 211 13.89 -27.07 5.55
CA LYS A 211 12.86 -27.88 4.88
C LYS A 211 11.75 -28.28 5.83
N LYS A 212 12.07 -28.68 7.07
CA LYS A 212 11.06 -28.96 8.10
C LYS A 212 10.27 -27.69 8.45
N CYS A 213 10.93 -26.56 8.67
CA CYS A 213 10.27 -25.29 8.95
C CYS A 213 9.36 -24.84 7.79
N LEU A 214 9.84 -24.91 6.55
CA LEU A 214 9.07 -24.61 5.34
C LEU A 214 7.87 -25.55 5.22
N TYR A 215 8.06 -26.85 5.48
CA TYR A 215 6.98 -27.83 5.50
C TYR A 215 5.91 -27.50 6.55
N TYR A 216 6.30 -27.03 7.74
CA TYR A 216 5.35 -26.58 8.77
C TYR A 216 4.77 -25.18 8.53
N LEU A 217 5.41 -24.34 7.72
CA LEU A 217 4.93 -23.00 7.37
C LEU A 217 3.97 -22.98 6.19
N THR A 218 4.12 -23.91 5.25
CA THR A 218 3.26 -23.98 4.07
C THR A 218 2.06 -24.86 4.36
N PRO A 219 0.83 -24.35 4.27
CA PRO A 219 -0.32 -25.22 4.41
C PRO A 219 -0.35 -26.26 3.28
N THR A 220 -0.97 -27.38 3.56
CA THR A 220 -1.39 -28.36 2.56
C THR A 220 -2.26 -27.68 1.51
N TRP A 221 -2.03 -28.02 0.24
CA TRP A 221 -2.87 -27.82 -0.94
C TRP A 221 -4.32 -28.16 -0.64
N ASP A 222 -4.61 -29.15 0.19
CA ASP A 222 -5.99 -29.49 0.55
C ASP A 222 -6.64 -28.40 1.41
N GLY A 223 -5.96 -27.95 2.48
CA GLY A 223 -6.41 -26.82 3.28
C GLY A 223 -6.43 -25.51 2.49
N PHE A 224 -5.45 -25.30 1.61
CA PHE A 224 -5.36 -24.13 0.74
C PHE A 224 -6.48 -24.12 -0.31
N TYR A 225 -6.73 -25.25 -0.97
CA TYR A 225 -7.80 -25.42 -1.94
C TYR A 225 -9.17 -25.20 -1.28
N TYR A 226 -9.37 -25.75 -0.09
CA TYR A 226 -10.59 -25.55 0.68
C TYR A 226 -10.83 -24.07 1.00
N SER A 227 -9.82 -23.39 1.52
CA SER A 227 -9.87 -21.96 1.84
C SER A 227 -10.05 -21.11 0.58
N TRP A 228 -9.34 -21.42 -0.50
CA TRP A 228 -9.46 -20.74 -1.79
C TRP A 228 -10.89 -20.80 -2.34
N ILE A 229 -11.51 -21.98 -2.32
CA ILE A 229 -12.89 -22.14 -2.76
C ILE A 229 -13.86 -21.43 -1.82
N THR A 230 -13.68 -21.55 -0.51
CA THR A 230 -14.54 -20.88 0.50
C THR A 230 -14.43 -19.36 0.46
N PHE A 231 -13.27 -18.84 0.07
CA PHE A 231 -13.03 -17.41 -0.04
C PHE A 231 -13.65 -16.83 -1.32
N ILE A 232 -13.49 -17.51 -2.46
CA ILE A 232 -13.97 -17.01 -3.76
C ILE A 232 -15.45 -17.34 -3.98
N THR A 233 -15.93 -18.43 -3.40
CA THR A 233 -17.29 -18.95 -3.57
C THR A 233 -17.87 -19.31 -2.21
N VAL A 234 -19.17 -19.57 -2.14
CA VAL A 234 -19.74 -20.22 -0.94
C VAL A 234 -19.41 -21.72 -1.05
N GLY A 235 -18.21 -22.10 -0.60
CA GLY A 235 -17.70 -23.48 -0.67
C GLY A 235 -18.62 -24.46 0.06
N TYR A 236 -19.19 -25.41 -0.68
CA TYR A 236 -20.16 -26.40 -0.20
C TYR A 236 -19.43 -27.69 0.20
N ILE A 237 -18.89 -27.74 1.41
CA ILE A 237 -18.41 -28.99 2.00
C ILE A 237 -18.98 -29.08 3.42
N ASP A 238 -19.79 -30.12 3.62
CA ASP A 238 -20.47 -30.40 4.88
C ASP A 238 -19.43 -30.86 5.92
N THR A 239 -18.72 -29.91 6.53
CA THR A 239 -17.78 -30.20 7.60
C THR A 239 -18.57 -30.72 8.80
N LYS A 240 -18.24 -31.93 9.26
CA LYS A 240 -18.95 -32.62 10.36
C LYS A 240 -18.72 -31.94 11.73
N ILE A 241 -17.76 -31.02 11.84
CA ILE A 241 -17.32 -30.41 13.11
C ILE A 241 -17.88 -28.98 13.24
N ASN A 242 -18.61 -28.72 14.34
CA ASN A 242 -19.31 -27.45 14.56
C ASN A 242 -18.40 -26.19 14.49
N ARG A 243 -17.14 -26.29 14.95
CA ARG A 243 -16.17 -25.19 14.87
C ARG A 243 -15.72 -24.87 13.44
N GLN A 244 -15.61 -25.87 12.57
CA GLN A 244 -15.22 -25.67 11.16
C GLN A 244 -16.34 -25.01 10.37
N ARG A 245 -17.60 -25.35 10.65
CA ARG A 245 -18.76 -24.67 10.07
C ARG A 245 -18.74 -23.16 10.34
N LEU A 246 -18.48 -22.76 11.59
CA LEU A 246 -18.34 -21.35 11.95
C LEU A 246 -17.16 -20.69 11.22
N ALA A 247 -16.00 -21.35 11.15
CA ALA A 247 -14.84 -20.82 10.42
C ALA A 247 -15.13 -20.63 8.92
N THR A 248 -15.78 -21.59 8.27
CA THR A 248 -16.19 -21.51 6.87
C THR A 248 -17.23 -20.41 6.63
N MET A 249 -18.20 -20.23 7.53
CA MET A 249 -19.17 -19.12 7.44
C MET A 249 -18.47 -17.76 7.55
N VAL A 250 -17.56 -17.61 8.52
CA VAL A 250 -16.81 -16.36 8.72
C VAL A 250 -15.90 -16.07 7.53
N GLU A 251 -15.17 -17.07 7.02
CA GLU A 251 -14.31 -16.92 5.86
C GLU A 251 -15.10 -16.54 4.60
N GLY A 252 -16.24 -17.20 4.33
CA GLY A 252 -17.06 -16.87 3.17
C GLY A 252 -17.59 -15.43 3.21
N LEU A 253 -18.04 -14.97 4.39
CA LEU A 253 -18.45 -13.58 4.58
C LEU A 253 -17.29 -12.61 4.37
N LEU A 254 -16.10 -12.90 4.92
CA LEU A 254 -14.91 -12.09 4.73
C LEU A 254 -14.45 -12.07 3.28
N GLY A 255 -14.51 -13.21 2.59
CA GLY A 255 -14.16 -13.34 1.18
C GLY A 255 -15.02 -12.43 0.31
N TRP A 256 -16.34 -12.46 0.49
CA TRP A 256 -17.26 -11.58 -0.23
C TRP A 256 -16.98 -10.09 0.04
N LEU A 257 -16.73 -9.72 1.30
CA LEU A 257 -16.41 -8.34 1.66
C LEU A 257 -15.10 -7.89 1.00
N ILE A 258 -14.02 -8.67 1.11
CA ILE A 258 -12.70 -8.32 0.55
C ILE A 258 -12.76 -8.28 -0.99
N LEU A 259 -13.45 -9.24 -1.63
CA LEU A 259 -13.65 -9.24 -3.08
C LEU A 259 -14.45 -8.03 -3.55
N SER A 260 -15.51 -7.64 -2.82
CA SER A 260 -16.28 -6.44 -3.16
C SER A 260 -15.42 -5.17 -3.07
N LEU A 261 -14.61 -5.04 -2.02
CA LEU A 261 -13.69 -3.92 -1.84
C LEU A 261 -12.61 -3.89 -2.94
N PHE A 262 -12.09 -5.06 -3.32
CA PHE A 262 -11.15 -5.20 -4.41
C PHE A 262 -11.77 -4.73 -5.73
N ILE A 263 -12.97 -5.19 -6.08
CA ILE A 263 -13.66 -4.81 -7.32
C ILE A 263 -13.93 -3.29 -7.33
N VAL A 264 -14.41 -2.71 -6.24
CA VAL A 264 -14.67 -1.26 -6.14
C VAL A 264 -13.37 -0.46 -6.28
N SER A 265 -12.30 -0.88 -5.60
CA SER A 265 -11.01 -0.20 -5.69
C SER A 265 -10.40 -0.31 -7.10
N LEU A 266 -10.56 -1.46 -7.75
CA LEU A 266 -10.08 -1.69 -9.11
C LEU A 266 -10.89 -0.86 -10.12
N ALA A 267 -12.22 -0.83 -9.99
CA ALA A 267 -13.09 -0.02 -10.84
C ALA A 267 -12.74 1.47 -10.73
N ASN A 268 -12.49 1.96 -9.52
CA ASN A 268 -12.02 3.33 -9.29
C ASN A 268 -10.68 3.61 -9.98
N GLN A 269 -9.78 2.64 -10.03
CA GLN A 269 -8.49 2.79 -10.72
C GLN A 269 -8.66 2.79 -12.25
N ILE A 270 -9.53 1.93 -12.78
CA ILE A 270 -9.82 1.85 -14.22
C ILE A 270 -10.47 3.15 -14.72
N ILE A 271 -11.39 3.74 -13.96
CA ILE A 271 -12.06 5.02 -14.33
C ILE A 271 -11.07 6.18 -14.42
N LYS A 272 -9.92 6.10 -13.73
CA LYS A 272 -8.89 7.14 -13.69
C LYS A 272 -7.90 7.06 -14.87
N GLN A 273 -7.90 5.97 -15.64
CA GLN A 273 -7.04 5.77 -16.81
C GLN A 273 -7.70 6.29 -18.09
#